data_AF-A0A2N1M1M7-F1
#
_entry.id   AF-A0A2N1M1M7-F1
#
_cell.length_a   1.000
_cell.length_b   1.000
_cell.length_c   1.000
_cell.angle_alpha   90.00
_cell.angle_beta   90.00
_cell.angle_gamma   90.00
#
_symmetry.space_group_name_H-M   'P 1'
#
loop_
_entity.id
_entity.type
_entity.pdbx_description
1 polymer ?
#
loop_
_entity_poly.entity_id
_entity_poly.type
_entity_poly.pdbx_seq_one_letter_code
_entity_poly.pdbx_strand_id
1 'polypeptide(L)'
;MEYRFFLKKNVKDLYGSGANEILLSKVLKERRNEVFICTKFAFSRGPNGEFKISGKPEYIRQACDNSLKRLGVNCIDLYYQHRVDPNTPIEDTVGALAELVKEGKIKYIGLSECSAESLRRAYKVHPIAAVQSLDLDIETNGVLEACRELGVTIVAYSPLGRGFLTGKYKSLDDFEQNDYRRGVPRFQVVLRKIRV
;
A
#
# COMPACT_ATOMS: atom_id res chain seq x y z
N MET A 1 12.17 20.82 8.20
CA MET A 1 10.98 20.75 7.31
C MET A 1 10.10 19.64 7.85
N GLU A 2 8.99 19.95 8.52
CA GLU A 2 8.05 18.93 9.01
C GLU A 2 7.30 18.34 7.80
N TYR A 3 7.66 17.14 7.37
CA TYR A 3 6.85 16.42 6.38
C TYR A 3 5.69 15.73 7.09
N ARG A 4 4.45 16.17 6.84
CA ARG A 4 3.25 15.45 7.29
C ARG A 4 2.94 14.36 6.27
N PHE A 5 3.17 13.11 6.67
CA PHE A 5 2.99 11.94 5.83
C PHE A 5 1.53 11.46 5.89
N PHE A 6 0.82 11.48 4.77
CA PHE A 6 -0.49 10.82 4.66
C PHE A 6 -0.33 9.50 3.92
N LEU A 7 -0.11 8.43 4.67
CA LEU A 7 -0.21 7.08 4.13
C LEU A 7 -1.68 6.67 4.14
N LYS A 8 -2.35 6.65 2.97
CA LYS A 8 -3.70 6.09 2.89
C LYS A 8 -3.77 4.86 2.01
N LYS A 9 -4.53 3.88 2.49
CA LYS A 9 -4.89 2.67 1.76
C LYS A 9 -6.06 3.02 0.84
N ASN A 10 -5.77 3.45 -0.37
CA ASN A 10 -6.79 3.53 -1.40
C ASN A 10 -6.81 2.20 -2.14
N VAL A 11 -7.88 1.48 -1.89
CA VAL A 11 -8.38 0.44 -2.78
C VAL A 11 -9.69 1.03 -3.24
N LYS A 12 -9.98 0.96 -4.53
CA LYS A 12 -11.28 1.36 -5.06
C LYS A 12 -12.43 0.60 -4.37
N ASP A 13 -12.18 -0.37 -3.47
CA ASP A 13 -13.24 -1.21 -2.93
C ASP A 13 -13.03 -1.88 -1.55
N LEU A 14 -12.03 -1.50 -0.76
CA LEU A 14 -11.95 -1.94 0.65
C LEU A 14 -12.25 -0.81 1.66
N TYR A 15 -12.14 0.45 1.24
CA TYR A 15 -12.35 1.63 2.09
C TYR A 15 -13.07 2.76 1.32
N GLY A 16 -14.36 2.57 1.04
CA GLY A 16 -15.25 3.64 0.58
C GLY A 16 -15.02 4.14 -0.86
N SER A 17 -14.49 3.32 -1.76
CA SER A 17 -14.42 3.61 -3.20
C SER A 17 -13.87 4.97 -3.63
N GLY A 18 -12.77 5.39 -2.98
CA GLY A 18 -12.12 6.67 -3.27
C GLY A 18 -12.67 7.86 -2.49
N ALA A 19 -13.72 7.68 -1.68
CA ALA A 19 -14.22 8.70 -0.75
C ALA A 19 -13.12 9.24 0.18
N ASN A 20 -12.15 8.38 0.48
CA ASN A 20 -10.98 8.72 1.26
C ASN A 20 -10.05 9.75 0.61
N GLU A 21 -9.86 9.69 -0.71
CA GLU A 21 -9.10 10.68 -1.48
C GLU A 21 -9.91 11.97 -1.63
N ILE A 22 -11.22 11.84 -1.84
CA ILE A 22 -12.14 12.99 -1.92
C ILE A 22 -12.20 13.75 -0.59
N LEU A 23 -12.14 13.05 0.55
CA LEU A 23 -12.09 13.70 1.86
C LEU A 23 -10.78 14.47 2.04
N LEU A 24 -9.65 13.87 1.65
CA LEU A 24 -8.34 14.52 1.72
C LEU A 24 -8.25 15.73 0.78
N SER A 25 -8.88 15.68 -0.41
CA SER A 25 -8.83 16.78 -1.38
C SER A 25 -9.28 18.11 -0.80
N LYS A 26 -10.22 18.11 0.15
CA LYS A 26 -10.68 19.31 0.86
C LYS A 26 -9.54 20.05 1.56
N VAL A 27 -8.61 19.31 2.18
CA VAL A 27 -7.43 19.88 2.86
C VAL A 27 -6.30 20.16 1.87
N LEU A 28 -6.13 19.29 0.87
CA LEU A 28 -5.05 19.41 -0.12
C LEU A 28 -5.17 20.66 -0.99
N LYS A 29 -6.39 21.15 -1.23
CA LYS A 29 -6.63 22.39 -1.99
C LYS A 29 -5.83 23.58 -1.48
N GLU A 30 -5.66 23.68 -0.16
CA GLU A 30 -5.00 24.82 0.48
C GLU A 30 -3.57 24.48 0.93
N ARG A 31 -3.29 23.20 1.23
CA ARG A 31 -2.07 22.79 1.93
C ARG A 31 -1.25 21.73 1.18
N ARG A 32 -1.39 21.63 -0.15
CA ARG A 32 -0.70 20.62 -0.96
C ARG A 32 0.81 20.58 -0.72
N ASN A 33 1.45 21.75 -0.59
CA ASN A 33 2.91 21.85 -0.49
C ASN A 33 3.46 21.48 0.90
N GLU A 34 2.59 21.28 1.89
CA GLU A 34 2.96 20.92 3.27
C GLU A 34 2.89 19.41 3.54
N VAL A 35 2.43 18.64 2.55
CA VAL A 35 2.14 17.21 2.73
C VAL A 35 2.87 16.35 1.71
N PHE A 36 3.25 15.16 2.16
CA PHE A 36 3.75 14.10 1.31
C PHE A 36 2.63 13.08 1.08
N ILE A 37 2.14 13.00 -0.16
CA ILE A 37 0.97 12.19 -0.53
C ILE A 37 1.41 10.80 -0.96
N CYS A 38 0.92 9.79 -0.24
CA CYS A 38 1.09 8.38 -0.58
C CYS A 38 -0.26 7.72 -0.87
N THR A 39 -0.42 7.17 -2.07
CA THR A 39 -1.61 6.38 -2.45
C THR A 39 -1.20 5.12 -3.21
N LYS A 40 -2.17 4.25 -3.55
CA LYS A 40 -1.89 2.92 -4.08
C LYS A 40 -2.88 2.54 -5.19
N PHE A 41 -2.45 1.63 -6.07
CA PHE A 41 -3.30 0.93 -7.04
C PHE A 41 -3.08 -0.58 -6.92
N ALA A 42 -3.87 -1.37 -7.64
CA ALA A 42 -3.69 -2.78 -8.02
C ALA A 42 -5.06 -3.45 -8.05
N PHE A 43 -5.96 -3.05 -7.15
CA PHE A 43 -7.26 -3.67 -7.03
C PHE A 43 -8.28 -3.06 -8.00
N SER A 44 -8.72 -3.86 -8.97
CA SER A 44 -9.84 -3.58 -9.84
C SER A 44 -11.06 -4.43 -9.45
N ARG A 45 -12.25 -3.96 -9.86
CA ARG A 45 -13.49 -4.73 -9.78
C ARG A 45 -13.78 -5.36 -11.13
N GLY A 46 -14.02 -6.65 -11.14
CA GLY A 46 -14.57 -7.32 -12.30
C GLY A 46 -16.07 -7.04 -12.49
N PRO A 47 -16.67 -7.52 -13.59
CA PRO A 47 -18.07 -7.27 -13.93
C PRO A 47 -19.06 -7.72 -12.85
N ASN A 48 -18.70 -8.73 -12.05
CA ASN A 48 -19.56 -9.30 -11.01
C ASN A 48 -19.20 -8.77 -9.61
N GLY A 49 -18.41 -7.69 -9.54
CA GLY A 49 -17.98 -7.07 -8.28
C GLY A 49 -16.82 -7.79 -7.59
N GLU A 50 -16.23 -8.80 -8.23
CA GLU A 50 -15.09 -9.53 -7.68
C GLU A 50 -13.81 -8.68 -7.66
N PHE A 51 -12.97 -8.87 -6.64
CA PHE A 51 -11.66 -8.24 -6.60
C PHE A 51 -10.67 -8.94 -7.52
N LYS A 52 -10.03 -8.16 -8.38
CA LYS A 52 -8.89 -8.58 -9.19
C LYS A 52 -7.69 -7.72 -8.86
N ILE A 53 -6.52 -8.34 -8.89
CA ILE A 53 -5.24 -7.63 -8.83
C ILE A 53 -4.82 -7.40 -10.29
N SER A 54 -4.38 -6.19 -10.61
CA SER A 54 -3.93 -5.81 -11.94
C SER A 54 -2.70 -4.92 -11.86
N GLY A 55 -1.62 -5.41 -12.45
CA GLY A 55 -0.37 -4.70 -12.70
C GLY A 55 -0.24 -4.22 -14.14
N LYS A 56 -1.32 -4.31 -14.93
CA LYS A 56 -1.29 -4.02 -16.36
C LYS A 56 -1.08 -2.52 -16.63
N PRO A 57 -0.18 -2.14 -17.56
CA PRO A 57 0.13 -0.73 -17.86
C PRO A 57 -1.10 0.18 -18.07
N GLU A 58 -2.09 -0.30 -18.82
CA GLU A 58 -3.32 0.44 -19.13
C GLU A 58 -4.15 0.73 -17.87
N TYR A 59 -4.22 -0.24 -16.95
CA TYR A 59 -4.93 -0.07 -15.69
C TYR A 59 -4.17 0.86 -14.73
N ILE A 60 -2.83 0.78 -14.71
CA ILE A 60 -1.98 1.65 -13.88
C ILE A 60 -2.23 3.12 -14.22
N ARG A 61 -2.20 3.46 -15.51
CA ARG A 61 -2.47 4.82 -15.99
C ARG A 61 -3.87 5.28 -15.59
N GLN A 62 -4.88 4.44 -15.87
CA GLN A 62 -6.26 4.73 -15.50
C GLN A 62 -6.43 4.94 -13.98
N ALA A 63 -5.79 4.12 -13.15
CA ALA A 63 -5.85 4.22 -11.70
C ALA A 63 -5.16 5.50 -11.19
N CYS A 64 -4.04 5.88 -11.80
CA CYS A 64 -3.30 7.09 -11.45
C CYS A 64 -4.13 8.35 -11.77
N ASP A 65 -4.65 8.46 -12.99
CA ASP A 65 -5.47 9.60 -13.42
C ASP A 65 -6.70 9.77 -12.54
N ASN A 66 -7.34 8.65 -12.19
CA ASN A 66 -8.47 8.64 -11.27
C ASN A 66 -8.10 9.11 -9.85
N SER A 67 -6.92 8.72 -9.35
CA SER A 67 -6.44 9.12 -8.02
C SER A 67 -6.10 10.61 -7.98
N LEU A 68 -5.39 11.10 -9.00
CA LEU A 68 -5.10 12.53 -9.18
C LEU A 68 -6.38 13.37 -9.20
N LYS A 69 -7.38 12.94 -9.98
CA LYS A 69 -8.69 13.60 -10.05
C LYS A 69 -9.41 13.65 -8.69
N ARG A 70 -9.43 12.52 -7.95
CA ARG A 70 -10.10 12.47 -6.64
C ARG A 70 -9.38 13.29 -5.57
N LEU A 71 -8.04 13.28 -5.59
CA LEU A 71 -7.20 14.07 -4.69
C LEU A 71 -7.23 15.57 -5.06
N GLY A 72 -7.57 15.92 -6.30
CA GLY A 72 -7.52 17.30 -6.79
C GLY A 72 -6.10 17.84 -6.89
N VAL A 73 -5.14 16.99 -7.27
CA VAL A 73 -3.71 17.35 -7.36
C VAL A 73 -3.14 16.90 -8.70
N ASN A 74 -2.07 17.55 -9.14
CA ASN A 74 -1.40 17.21 -10.39
C ASN A 74 -0.28 16.16 -10.23
N CYS A 75 0.15 15.90 -8.99
CA CYS A 75 1.26 15.00 -8.70
C CYS A 75 1.07 14.27 -7.35
N ILE A 76 1.26 12.96 -7.34
CA ILE A 76 1.35 12.10 -6.15
C ILE A 76 2.83 11.95 -5.77
N ASP A 77 3.19 12.09 -4.50
CA ASP A 77 4.60 11.99 -4.12
C ASP A 77 5.10 10.54 -4.18
N LEU A 78 4.37 9.57 -3.61
CA LEU A 78 4.74 8.16 -3.68
C LEU A 78 3.54 7.28 -4.04
N TYR A 79 3.68 6.52 -5.12
CA TYR A 79 2.62 5.67 -5.65
C TYR A 79 2.98 4.20 -5.55
N TYR A 80 2.19 3.45 -4.80
CA TYR A 80 2.44 2.03 -4.55
C TYR A 80 1.65 1.11 -5.48
N GLN A 81 2.30 0.07 -6.00
CA GLN A 81 1.59 -1.16 -6.31
C GLN A 81 1.21 -1.85 -4.99
N HIS A 82 -0.08 -1.97 -4.70
CA HIS A 82 -0.59 -2.45 -3.42
C HIS A 82 -0.43 -3.97 -3.27
N ARG A 83 -0.53 -4.71 -4.36
CA ARG A 83 -0.22 -6.14 -4.43
C ARG A 83 0.41 -6.43 -5.79
N VAL A 84 1.46 -7.23 -5.79
CA VAL A 84 2.07 -7.72 -7.03
C VAL A 84 1.02 -8.55 -7.78
N ASP A 85 0.81 -8.25 -9.06
CA ASP A 85 -0.05 -9.03 -9.93
C ASP A 85 0.74 -10.26 -10.41
N PRO A 86 0.32 -11.49 -10.08
CA PRO A 86 1.03 -12.68 -10.51
C PRO A 86 0.96 -12.90 -12.04
N ASN A 87 0.02 -12.24 -12.73
CA ASN A 87 -0.20 -12.42 -14.17
C ASN A 87 0.44 -11.33 -15.03
N THR A 88 1.04 -10.31 -14.42
CA THR A 88 1.75 -9.25 -15.15
C THR A 88 3.22 -9.25 -14.72
N PRO A 89 4.19 -9.37 -15.65
CA PRO A 89 5.60 -9.20 -15.33
C PRO A 89 5.84 -7.89 -14.58
N ILE A 90 6.66 -7.95 -13.52
CA ILE A 90 6.93 -6.78 -12.69
C ILE A 90 7.60 -5.65 -13.50
N GLU A 91 8.35 -6.01 -14.53
CA GLU A 91 8.99 -5.08 -15.45
C GLU A 91 7.97 -4.23 -16.21
N ASP A 92 6.87 -4.83 -16.66
CA ASP A 92 5.80 -4.11 -17.36
C ASP A 92 5.08 -3.14 -16.41
N THR A 93 4.81 -3.59 -15.18
CA THR A 93 4.23 -2.74 -14.13
C THR A 93 5.13 -1.56 -13.80
N VAL A 94 6.41 -1.80 -13.57
CA VAL A 94 7.37 -0.75 -13.18
C VAL A 94 7.71 0.16 -14.36
N GLY A 95 7.75 -0.36 -15.58
CA GLY A 95 7.90 0.44 -16.80
C GLY A 95 6.75 1.43 -16.96
N ALA A 96 5.51 1.00 -16.74
CA ALA A 96 4.35 1.89 -16.77
C ALA A 96 4.42 2.97 -15.66
N LEU A 97 4.91 2.60 -14.47
CA LEU A 97 5.11 3.56 -13.39
C LEU A 97 6.24 4.56 -13.69
N ALA A 98 7.32 4.12 -14.33
CA ALA A 98 8.41 4.99 -14.77
C ALA A 98 7.93 6.03 -15.79
N GLU A 99 7.05 5.67 -16.72
CA GLU A 99 6.42 6.64 -17.62
C GLU A 99 5.55 7.66 -16.86
N LEU A 100 4.84 7.25 -15.81
CA LEU A 100 4.11 8.20 -14.96
C LEU A 100 5.05 9.14 -14.16
N VAL A 101 6.24 8.67 -13.78
CA VAL A 101 7.29 9.53 -13.20
C VAL A 101 7.75 10.56 -14.22
N LYS A 102 8.05 10.12 -15.44
CA LYS A 102 8.48 10.99 -16.55
C LYS A 102 7.42 12.04 -16.93
N GLU A 103 6.14 11.68 -16.85
CA GLU A 103 5.01 12.61 -17.04
C GLU A 103 4.81 13.59 -15.87
N GLY A 104 5.53 13.42 -14.76
CA GLY A 104 5.38 14.23 -13.55
C GLY A 104 4.12 13.94 -12.74
N LYS A 105 3.37 12.88 -13.10
CA LYS A 105 2.14 12.48 -12.40
C LYS A 105 2.42 11.85 -11.04
N ILE A 106 3.57 11.20 -10.91
CA ILE A 106 4.07 10.66 -9.64
C ILE A 106 5.55 11.04 -9.46
N LYS A 107 6.07 11.13 -8.23
CA LYS A 107 7.51 11.37 -8.00
C LYS A 107 8.29 10.10 -7.71
N TYR A 108 7.72 9.21 -6.89
CA TYR A 108 8.39 8.00 -6.41
C TYR A 108 7.51 6.77 -6.59
N ILE A 109 8.17 5.64 -6.81
CA ILE A 109 7.54 4.32 -6.95
C ILE A 109 7.71 3.55 -5.65
N GLY A 110 6.64 2.89 -5.20
CA GLY A 110 6.70 1.94 -4.10
C GLY A 110 6.06 0.60 -4.46
N LEU A 111 6.47 -0.45 -3.75
CA LEU A 111 5.86 -1.78 -3.84
C LEU A 111 5.32 -2.20 -2.47
N SER A 112 4.26 -3.01 -2.44
CA SER A 112 3.74 -3.56 -1.20
C SER A 112 3.56 -5.06 -1.32
N GLU A 113 4.00 -5.78 -0.30
CA GLU A 113 4.02 -7.25 -0.25
C GLU A 113 4.66 -7.88 -1.50
N CYS A 114 5.78 -7.33 -1.98
CA CYS A 114 6.58 -7.93 -3.04
C CYS A 114 7.59 -8.93 -2.45
N SER A 115 7.99 -9.93 -3.24
CA SER A 115 9.12 -10.79 -2.89
C SER A 115 10.46 -10.07 -3.11
N ALA A 116 11.53 -10.61 -2.52
CA ALA A 116 12.89 -10.12 -2.73
C ALA A 116 13.30 -10.19 -4.21
N GLU A 117 12.87 -11.24 -4.92
CA GLU A 117 13.13 -11.41 -6.35
C GLU A 117 12.41 -10.33 -7.18
N SER A 118 11.10 -10.15 -6.96
CA SER A 118 10.32 -9.13 -7.66
C SER A 118 10.88 -7.73 -7.39
N LEU A 119 11.33 -7.44 -6.16
CA LEU A 119 11.95 -6.16 -5.82
C LEU A 119 13.24 -5.91 -6.63
N ARG A 120 14.16 -6.89 -6.69
CA ARG A 120 15.41 -6.74 -7.47
C ARG A 120 15.13 -6.55 -8.96
N ARG A 121 14.16 -7.30 -9.50
CA ARG A 121 13.74 -7.18 -10.90
C ARG A 121 13.12 -5.80 -11.19
N ALA A 122 12.22 -5.34 -10.33
CA ALA A 122 11.64 -4.00 -10.38
C ALA A 122 12.71 -2.91 -10.38
N TYR A 123 13.67 -2.98 -9.46
CA TYR A 123 14.71 -1.97 -9.28
C TYR A 123 15.61 -1.81 -10.51
N LYS A 124 15.83 -2.88 -11.28
CA LYS A 124 16.59 -2.82 -12.55
C LYS A 124 15.88 -1.99 -13.63
N VAL A 125 14.55 -1.88 -13.57
CA VAL A 125 13.76 -1.09 -14.53
C VAL A 125 13.70 0.38 -14.08
N HIS A 126 13.38 0.62 -12.81
CA HIS A 126 13.38 1.96 -12.23
C HIS A 126 13.62 1.87 -10.71
N PRO A 127 14.36 2.82 -10.10
CA PRO A 127 14.52 2.87 -8.65
C PRO A 127 13.19 2.82 -7.89
N ILE A 128 13.13 1.95 -6.88
CA ILE A 128 11.99 1.80 -5.97
C ILE A 128 12.32 2.53 -4.68
N ALA A 129 11.51 3.51 -4.30
CA ALA A 129 11.81 4.33 -3.12
C ALA A 129 11.46 3.62 -1.81
N ALA A 130 10.38 2.82 -1.81
CA ALA A 130 9.91 2.16 -0.61
C ALA A 130 9.18 0.83 -0.84
N VAL A 131 9.36 -0.08 0.11
CA VAL A 131 8.58 -1.32 0.25
C VAL A 131 7.71 -1.22 1.50
N GLN A 132 6.42 -1.50 1.33
CA GLN A 132 5.48 -1.63 2.45
C GLN A 132 5.19 -3.10 2.75
N SER A 133 5.43 -3.52 3.99
CA SER A 133 5.11 -4.88 4.45
C SER A 133 4.35 -4.87 5.78
N LEU A 134 3.43 -5.83 5.92
CA LEU A 134 2.61 -6.04 7.11
C LEU A 134 3.30 -6.88 8.19
N ASP A 135 4.09 -7.88 7.78
CA ASP A 135 4.50 -8.98 8.65
C ASP A 135 6.01 -8.97 8.90
N LEU A 136 6.41 -9.58 10.02
CA LEU A 136 7.82 -9.71 10.41
C LEU A 136 8.60 -10.69 9.54
N ASP A 137 7.92 -11.46 8.69
CA ASP A 137 8.52 -12.43 7.78
C ASP A 137 9.56 -11.82 6.83
N ILE A 138 9.55 -10.49 6.66
CA ILE A 138 10.58 -9.76 5.90
C ILE A 138 12.00 -10.01 6.42
N GLU A 139 12.15 -10.37 7.70
CA GLU A 139 13.43 -10.71 8.33
C GLU A 139 13.98 -12.06 7.88
N THR A 140 13.14 -12.94 7.33
CA THR A 140 13.51 -14.32 6.97
C THR A 140 13.28 -14.65 5.49
N ASN A 141 12.46 -13.88 4.78
CA ASN A 141 12.08 -14.15 3.40
C ASN A 141 12.96 -13.43 2.35
N GLY A 142 14.03 -12.77 2.78
CA GLY A 142 15.00 -12.09 1.90
C GLY A 142 14.64 -10.65 1.53
N VAL A 143 13.43 -10.15 1.88
CA VAL A 143 12.98 -8.80 1.50
C VAL A 143 13.76 -7.72 2.25
N LEU A 144 14.05 -7.92 3.54
CA LEU A 144 14.86 -6.98 4.32
C LEU A 144 16.27 -6.85 3.75
N GLU A 145 16.90 -7.96 3.40
CA GLU A 145 18.22 -8.00 2.76
C GLU A 145 18.21 -7.27 1.43
N ALA A 146 17.22 -7.55 0.57
CA ALA A 146 17.08 -6.88 -0.72
C ALA A 146 16.86 -5.37 -0.56
N CYS A 147 16.09 -4.93 0.44
CA CYS A 147 15.91 -3.51 0.71
C CYS A 147 17.21 -2.83 1.14
N ARG A 148 18.00 -3.48 2.01
CA ARG A 148 19.32 -2.98 2.43
C ARG A 148 20.30 -2.90 1.26
N GLU A 149 20.36 -3.96 0.45
CA GLU A 149 21.21 -4.06 -0.75
C GLU A 149 20.93 -2.91 -1.73
N LEU A 150 19.66 -2.61 -1.97
CA LEU A 150 19.22 -1.65 -2.98
C LEU A 150 19.02 -0.22 -2.45
N GLY A 151 19.17 0.01 -1.14
CA GLY A 151 18.88 1.30 -0.51
C GLY A 151 17.39 1.68 -0.47
N VAL A 152 16.50 0.69 -0.43
CA VAL A 152 15.04 0.87 -0.43
C VAL A 152 14.51 1.05 1.00
N THR A 153 13.65 2.05 1.21
CA THR A 153 13.05 2.30 2.53
C THR A 153 11.98 1.27 2.86
N ILE A 154 11.97 0.72 4.08
CA ILE A 154 10.89 -0.14 4.56
C ILE A 154 9.85 0.69 5.32
N VAL A 155 8.57 0.51 4.96
CA VAL A 155 7.43 1.14 5.62
C VAL A 155 6.58 0.05 6.27
N ALA A 156 6.68 -0.10 7.59
CA ALA A 156 5.89 -1.06 8.34
C ALA A 156 4.39 -0.71 8.31
N TYR A 157 3.56 -1.62 7.80
CA TYR A 157 2.12 -1.48 7.81
C TYR A 157 1.53 -2.12 9.06
N SER A 158 0.62 -1.39 9.72
CA SER A 158 -0.03 -1.85 10.95
C SER A 158 0.97 -2.34 12.01
N PRO A 159 1.95 -1.52 12.41
CA PRO A 159 3.02 -1.90 13.35
C PRO A 159 2.49 -2.31 14.73
N LEU A 160 1.28 -1.87 15.11
CA LEU A 160 0.61 -2.29 16.34
C LEU A 160 -0.24 -3.57 16.17
N GLY A 161 -0.06 -4.30 15.07
CA GLY A 161 -0.77 -5.55 14.79
C GLY A 161 -2.29 -5.40 14.79
N ARG A 162 -2.84 -4.26 14.32
CA ARG A 162 -4.29 -3.95 14.34
C ARG A 162 -4.85 -3.88 15.77
N GLY A 163 -4.02 -3.43 16.70
CA GLY A 163 -4.32 -3.33 18.13
C GLY A 163 -3.89 -4.57 18.93
N PHE A 164 -3.34 -5.59 18.29
CA PHE A 164 -2.83 -6.78 18.98
C PHE A 164 -1.71 -6.45 19.97
N LEU A 165 -0.78 -5.57 19.59
CA LEU A 165 0.39 -5.24 20.42
C LEU A 165 0.12 -4.12 21.44
N THR A 166 -1.12 -3.66 21.57
CA THR A 166 -1.45 -2.58 22.51
C THR A 166 -1.90 -3.09 23.89
N GLY A 167 -2.08 -4.40 24.05
CA GLY A 167 -2.63 -5.00 25.27
C GLY A 167 -4.12 -4.70 25.52
N LYS A 168 -4.80 -4.02 24.58
CA LYS A 168 -6.22 -3.64 24.68
C LYS A 168 -7.14 -4.86 24.60
N TYR A 169 -6.83 -5.81 23.73
CA TYR A 169 -7.65 -6.98 23.47
C TYR A 169 -7.05 -8.20 24.17
N LYS A 170 -7.82 -8.83 25.06
CA LYS A 170 -7.45 -9.97 25.90
C LYS A 170 -8.19 -11.24 25.50
N SER A 171 -9.34 -11.13 24.84
CA SER A 171 -10.14 -12.25 24.38
C SER A 171 -10.85 -11.94 23.05
N LEU A 172 -11.37 -12.97 22.39
CA LEU A 172 -12.21 -12.77 21.20
C LEU A 172 -13.49 -11.98 21.54
N ASP A 173 -13.94 -12.01 22.79
CA ASP A 173 -15.15 -11.33 23.26
C ASP A 173 -14.99 -9.81 23.33
N ASP A 174 -13.75 -9.30 23.24
CA ASP A 174 -13.48 -7.87 23.15
C ASP A 174 -13.74 -7.29 21.74
N PHE A 175 -14.14 -8.13 20.78
CA PHE A 175 -14.50 -7.73 19.43
C PHE A 175 -16.00 -7.94 19.16
N GLU A 176 -16.62 -6.96 18.51
CA GLU A 176 -17.97 -7.08 17.93
C GLU A 176 -18.11 -8.34 17.06
N GLN A 177 -19.31 -8.93 17.03
CA GLN A 177 -19.52 -10.23 16.35
C GLN A 177 -19.12 -10.23 14.87
N ASN A 178 -19.28 -9.10 14.19
CA ASN A 178 -18.95 -8.91 12.78
C ASN A 178 -17.53 -8.37 12.53
N ASP A 179 -16.69 -8.25 13.56
CA ASP A 179 -15.31 -7.79 13.40
C ASP A 179 -14.47 -8.88 12.72
N TYR A 180 -13.90 -8.54 11.54
CA TYR A 180 -13.08 -9.48 10.77
C TYR A 180 -11.87 -10.03 11.54
N ARG A 181 -11.37 -9.31 12.57
CA ARG A 181 -10.24 -9.76 13.39
C ARG A 181 -10.55 -11.07 14.12
N ARG A 182 -11.82 -11.38 14.37
CA ARG A 182 -12.25 -12.68 14.94
C ARG A 182 -11.86 -13.87 14.05
N GLY A 183 -11.73 -13.67 12.75
CA GLY A 183 -11.30 -14.67 11.78
C GLY A 183 -9.79 -14.70 11.49
N VAL A 184 -9.00 -13.79 12.07
CA VAL A 184 -7.56 -13.71 11.80
C VAL A 184 -6.81 -14.65 12.77
N PRO A 185 -6.01 -15.63 12.29
CA PRO A 185 -5.38 -16.66 13.15
C PRO A 185 -4.61 -16.12 14.35
N ARG A 186 -3.88 -15.00 14.18
CA ARG A 186 -3.12 -14.36 15.27
C ARG A 186 -3.98 -13.95 16.47
N PHE A 187 -5.25 -13.60 16.27
CA PHE A 187 -6.19 -13.28 17.35
C PHE A 187 -6.87 -14.53 17.94
N GLN A 188 -6.83 -15.67 17.25
CA GLN A 188 -7.40 -16.92 17.74
C GLN A 188 -6.43 -17.70 18.64
N VAL A 189 -5.13 -17.69 18.31
CA VAL A 189 -4.11 -18.51 18.97
C VAL A 189 -3.58 -17.88 20.27
N VAL A 190 -3.41 -16.55 20.30
CA VAL A 190 -2.66 -15.88 21.38
C VAL A 190 -3.54 -15.35 22.51
N LEU A 191 -4.83 -15.07 22.26
CA LEU A 191 -5.75 -14.60 23.30
C LEU A 191 -6.11 -15.66 24.37
N ARG A 192 -5.61 -16.90 24.22
CA ARG A 192 -5.68 -17.92 25.29
C ARG A 192 -4.45 -17.96 26.21
N LYS A 193 -3.34 -17.29 25.85
CA LYS A 193 -2.04 -17.43 26.55
C LYS A 193 -1.49 -16.16 27.19
N ILE A 194 -2.07 -14.98 26.95
CA ILE A 194 -1.71 -13.75 27.69
C ILE A 194 -2.57 -13.69 28.96
N ARG A 195 -2.25 -14.53 29.95
CA ARG A 195 -2.54 -14.20 31.35
C ARG A 195 -1.27 -13.54 31.89
N VAL A 196 -1.38 -12.24 32.21
CA VAL A 196 -0.42 -11.56 33.08
C VAL A 196 -0.55 -12.13 34.48
#